data_AF-A0A963LRX5-F1
#
_entry.id   AF-A0A963LRX5-F1
#
_cell.length_a   1.000
_cell.length_b   1.000
_cell.length_c   1.000
_cell.angle_alpha   90.00
_cell.angle_beta   90.00
_cell.angle_gamma   90.00
#
_symmetry.space_group_name_H-M   'P 1'
#
loop_
_entity.id
_entity.type
_entity.pdbx_description
1 polymer ?
#
loop_
_entity_poly.entity_id
_entity_poly.type
_entity_poly.pdbx_seq_one_letter_code
_entity_poly.pdbx_strand_id
1 'polypeptide(L)'
;MRACDSLIDATALDGVALAAADEQSAGGVLSLVACTVIGKVHASEIGLVSNSIVHAALAQADSWPVPVRSVRKQVGCVRFSWLPFESIVPTRHRCQPASASDARRIAPRFTSLRYGTPAYGQL
;
A
#
# COMPACT_ATOMS: atom_id res chain seq x y z
N MET A 1 -3.49 5.70 -11.65
CA MET A 1 -4.64 5.43 -10.76
C MET A 1 -4.80 6.56 -9.75
N ARG A 2 -6.00 7.13 -9.64
CA ARG A 2 -6.34 8.10 -8.58
C ARG A 2 -7.59 7.61 -7.88
N ALA A 3 -7.58 7.58 -6.55
CA ALA A 3 -8.74 7.19 -5.75
C ALA A 3 -8.89 8.10 -4.54
N CYS A 4 -10.13 8.25 -4.08
CA CYS A 4 -10.50 8.94 -2.85
C CYS A 4 -11.61 8.17 -2.14
N ASP A 5 -11.59 8.13 -0.80
CA ASP A 5 -12.66 7.55 0.02
C ASP A 5 -13.03 6.11 -0.40
N SER A 6 -12.01 5.30 -0.68
CA SER A 6 -12.14 4.03 -1.39
C SER A 6 -11.38 2.90 -0.72
N LEU A 7 -11.92 1.68 -0.83
CA LEU A 7 -11.23 0.43 -0.53
C LEU A 7 -10.87 -0.26 -1.86
N ILE A 8 -9.57 -0.46 -2.09
CA ILE A 8 -9.04 -1.18 -3.26
C ILE A 8 -8.52 -2.51 -2.75
N ASP A 9 -9.09 -3.62 -3.22
CA ASP A 9 -8.81 -4.95 -2.66
C ASP A 9 -8.36 -5.93 -3.74
N ALA A 10 -7.13 -6.42 -3.61
CA ALA A 10 -6.55 -7.49 -4.43
C ALA A 10 -6.88 -8.89 -3.86
N THR A 11 -7.80 -8.99 -2.90
CA THR A 11 -8.30 -10.19 -2.20
C THR A 11 -7.29 -10.93 -1.33
N ALA A 12 -6.02 -10.52 -1.35
CA ALA A 12 -4.94 -11.01 -0.50
C ALA A 12 -3.88 -9.92 -0.28
N LEU A 13 -3.15 -9.97 0.84
CA LEU A 13 -2.10 -9.01 1.15
C LEU A 13 -0.91 -9.08 0.17
N ASP A 14 -0.67 -10.26 -0.36
CA ASP A 14 0.33 -10.58 -1.38
C ASP A 14 -0.23 -10.57 -2.81
N GLY A 15 -1.53 -10.28 -2.99
CA GLY A 15 -2.13 -10.00 -4.29
C GLY A 15 -1.61 -8.69 -4.89
N VAL A 16 -1.67 -8.55 -6.22
CA VAL A 16 -1.20 -7.34 -6.92
C VAL A 16 -2.35 -6.33 -7.05
N ALA A 17 -2.35 -5.29 -6.21
CA ALA A 17 -3.34 -4.22 -6.26
C ALA A 17 -3.03 -3.19 -7.36
N LEU A 18 -1.74 -2.97 -7.65
CA LEU A 18 -1.29 -2.13 -8.76
C LEU A 18 0.06 -2.59 -9.28
N ALA A 19 0.13 -2.89 -10.56
CA ALA A 19 1.34 -3.06 -11.35
C ALA A 19 1.00 -2.77 -12.83
N ALA A 20 1.95 -2.98 -13.74
CA ALA A 20 1.62 -3.13 -15.14
C ALA A 20 0.89 -4.48 -15.39
N ALA A 21 0.44 -4.71 -16.62
CA ALA A 21 -0.31 -5.90 -17.01
C ALA A 21 0.47 -7.22 -16.89
N ASP A 22 1.79 -7.16 -16.77
CA ASP A 22 2.67 -8.30 -16.50
C ASP A 22 2.78 -8.64 -15.00
N GLU A 23 2.04 -7.92 -14.14
CA GLU A 23 2.06 -8.04 -12.69
C GLU A 23 3.45 -7.79 -12.04
N GLN A 24 4.40 -7.26 -12.81
CA GLN A 24 5.80 -7.19 -12.41
C GLN A 24 6.39 -5.80 -12.63
N SER A 25 6.17 -5.23 -13.80
CA SER A 25 6.62 -3.89 -14.17
C SER A 25 5.80 -2.84 -13.44
N ALA A 26 6.34 -1.62 -13.39
CA ALA A 26 5.70 -0.51 -12.71
C ALA A 26 4.38 -0.13 -13.42
N GLY A 27 3.29 -0.07 -12.66
CA GLY A 27 2.02 0.48 -13.14
C GLY A 27 2.08 2.00 -13.32
N GLY A 28 0.93 2.62 -13.59
CA GLY A 28 0.82 4.07 -13.73
C GLY A 28 1.10 4.87 -12.44
N VAL A 29 1.01 6.20 -12.54
CA VAL A 29 1.11 7.12 -11.39
C VAL A 29 -0.01 6.83 -10.38
N LEU A 30 0.33 6.73 -9.10
CA LEU A 30 -0.61 6.46 -8.01
C LEU A 30 -0.85 7.71 -7.15
N SER A 31 -2.12 8.03 -6.90
CA SER A 31 -2.53 9.00 -5.87
C SER A 31 -3.74 8.50 -5.07
N LEU A 32 -3.66 8.55 -3.75
CA LEU A 32 -4.67 8.05 -2.80
C LEU A 32 -4.95 9.10 -1.73
N VAL A 33 -6.24 9.31 -1.42
CA VAL A 33 -6.68 10.17 -0.31
C VAL A 33 -7.78 9.46 0.46
N ALA A 34 -7.61 9.26 1.77
CA ALA A 34 -8.59 8.52 2.58
C ALA A 34 -8.93 7.15 1.99
N CYS A 35 -7.92 6.41 1.52
CA CYS A 35 -8.11 5.09 0.93
C CYS A 35 -7.52 3.98 1.80
N THR A 36 -8.08 2.78 1.66
CA THR A 36 -7.45 1.54 2.12
C THR A 36 -7.12 0.68 0.90
N VAL A 37 -5.90 0.18 0.82
CA VAL A 37 -5.44 -0.74 -0.23
C VAL A 37 -5.06 -2.06 0.43
N ILE A 38 -5.62 -3.17 -0.05
CA ILE A 38 -5.22 -4.53 0.32
C ILE A 38 -4.50 -5.12 -0.88
N GLY A 39 -3.23 -5.47 -0.70
CA GLY A 39 -2.37 -5.98 -1.76
C GLY A 39 -1.19 -5.08 -2.10
N LYS A 40 -0.19 -5.68 -2.75
CA LYS A 40 1.07 -5.05 -3.14
C LYS A 40 0.91 -4.03 -4.25
N VAL A 41 1.80 -3.04 -4.25
CA VAL A 41 1.80 -1.91 -5.18
C VAL A 41 3.19 -1.67 -5.79
N HIS A 42 3.27 -1.68 -7.11
CA HIS A 42 4.42 -1.22 -7.88
C HIS A 42 3.98 -0.10 -8.82
N ALA A 43 4.26 1.13 -8.44
CA ALA A 43 3.91 2.31 -9.23
C ALA A 43 5.12 2.88 -9.97
N SER A 44 4.90 3.53 -11.11
CA SER A 44 5.95 4.34 -11.75
C SER A 44 6.30 5.56 -10.90
N GLU A 45 5.29 6.18 -10.31
CA GLU A 45 5.40 7.35 -9.44
C GLU A 45 4.27 7.33 -8.41
N ILE A 46 4.54 7.86 -7.21
CA ILE A 46 3.51 8.17 -6.23
C ILE A 46 3.39 9.69 -6.17
N GLY A 47 2.26 10.24 -6.60
CA GLY A 47 2.01 11.68 -6.56
C GLY A 47 1.70 12.15 -5.14
N LEU A 48 0.57 11.70 -4.60
CA LEU A 48 0.18 11.94 -3.20
C LEU A 48 -0.50 10.71 -2.62
N VAL A 49 -0.03 10.24 -1.47
CA VAL A 49 -0.78 9.31 -0.61
C VAL A 49 -0.99 10.00 0.74
N SER A 50 -2.25 10.23 1.11
CA SER A 50 -2.61 10.98 2.32
C SER A 50 -3.73 10.29 3.09
N ASN A 51 -3.61 10.22 4.42
CA ASN A 51 -4.63 9.61 5.30
C ASN A 51 -5.07 8.22 4.83
N SER A 52 -4.13 7.41 4.34
CA SER A 52 -4.43 6.14 3.67
C SER A 52 -3.70 4.97 4.33
N ILE A 53 -4.23 3.77 4.17
CA ILE A 53 -3.62 2.52 4.63
C ILE A 53 -3.29 1.69 3.39
N VAL A 54 -2.03 1.32 3.20
CA VAL A 54 -1.60 0.34 2.20
C VAL A 54 -1.19 -0.91 2.95
N HIS A 55 -2.08 -1.89 3.05
CA HIS A 55 -1.88 -3.14 3.76
C HIS A 55 -1.45 -4.23 2.78
N ALA A 56 -0.14 -4.46 2.73
CA ALA A 56 0.49 -5.32 1.74
C ALA A 56 1.60 -6.17 2.36
N ALA A 57 1.85 -7.34 1.79
CA ALA A 57 2.91 -8.26 2.17
C ALA A 57 3.49 -8.93 0.91
N LEU A 58 4.71 -9.46 1.00
CA LEU A 58 5.28 -10.30 -0.06
C LEU A 58 4.98 -11.77 0.24
N ALA A 59 4.72 -12.56 -0.81
CA ALA A 59 4.75 -14.02 -0.69
C ALA A 59 6.20 -14.52 -0.46
N GLN A 60 6.38 -15.75 0.02
CA GLN A 60 7.73 -16.28 0.25
C GLN A 60 8.56 -16.41 -1.04
N ALA A 61 7.92 -16.72 -2.16
CA ALA A 61 8.55 -16.87 -3.48
C ALA A 61 8.39 -15.62 -4.36
N ASP A 62 8.11 -14.48 -3.76
CA ASP A 62 7.85 -13.23 -4.48
C ASP A 62 9.12 -12.69 -5.13
N SER A 63 8.99 -12.17 -6.35
CA SER A 63 10.09 -11.56 -7.08
C SER A 63 10.22 -10.06 -6.77
N TRP A 64 9.23 -9.47 -6.09
CA TRP A 64 9.26 -8.07 -5.71
C TRP A 64 10.17 -7.86 -4.49
N PRO A 65 11.00 -6.80 -4.47
CA PRO A 65 11.92 -6.56 -3.37
C PRO A 65 11.23 -6.07 -2.09
N VAL A 66 10.10 -5.37 -2.23
CA VAL A 66 9.28 -4.80 -1.15
C VAL A 66 7.81 -4.79 -1.61
N PRO A 67 6.83 -4.88 -0.70
CA PRO A 67 5.41 -4.97 -1.07
C PRO A 67 4.85 -3.65 -1.63
N VAL A 68 5.46 -2.51 -1.34
CA VAL A 68 5.06 -1.20 -1.87
C VAL A 68 6.29 -0.47 -2.39
N ARG A 69 6.32 -0.16 -3.69
CA ARG A 69 7.42 0.58 -4.31
C ARG A 69 6.96 1.54 -5.40
N SER A 70 7.68 2.65 -5.52
CA SER A 70 7.66 3.50 -6.72
C SER A 70 9.03 3.54 -7.40
N VAL A 71 9.04 3.63 -8.74
CA VAL A 71 10.29 3.79 -9.51
C VAL A 71 10.89 5.18 -9.27
N ARG A 72 10.07 6.23 -9.37
CA ARG A 72 10.45 7.61 -9.08
C ARG A 72 10.16 7.94 -7.62
N LYS A 73 11.17 8.44 -6.90
CA LYS A 73 11.11 8.77 -5.45
C LYS A 73 11.38 10.24 -5.15
N GLN A 74 11.97 10.94 -6.11
CA GLN A 74 12.31 12.36 -6.06
C GLN A 74 11.10 13.28 -6.30
N VAL A 75 9.92 12.72 -6.59
CA VAL A 75 8.66 13.43 -6.80
C VAL A 75 7.60 12.82 -5.90
N GLY A 76 6.73 13.68 -5.38
CA GLY A 76 5.56 13.30 -4.60
C GLY A 76 5.82 13.12 -3.11
N CYS A 77 4.78 12.69 -2.40
CA CYS A 77 4.79 12.58 -0.95
C CYS A 77 3.81 11.50 -0.46
N VAL A 78 4.24 10.75 0.55
CA VAL A 78 3.36 9.90 1.36
C VAL A 78 3.25 10.54 2.74
N ARG A 79 2.04 10.82 3.21
CA ARG A 79 1.86 11.52 4.49
C ARG A 79 0.69 10.99 5.30
N PHE A 80 0.81 11.05 6.63
CA PHE A 80 -0.26 10.68 7.57
C PHE A 80 -0.89 9.32 7.25
N SER A 81 -0.08 8.38 6.75
CA SER A 81 -0.55 7.13 6.15
C SER A 81 0.19 5.95 6.77
N TRP A 82 -0.40 4.76 6.67
CA TRP A 82 0.23 3.51 7.03
C TRP A 82 0.65 2.73 5.79
N LEU A 83 1.88 2.23 5.75
CA LEU A 83 2.40 1.34 4.71
C LEU A 83 3.49 0.45 5.31
N PRO A 84 3.81 -0.72 4.75
CA PRO A 84 4.85 -1.60 5.29
C PRO A 84 6.17 -0.86 5.48
N PHE A 85 6.90 -1.15 6.54
CA PHE A 85 8.05 -0.33 6.95
C PHE A 85 9.15 -0.26 5.87
N GLU A 86 9.34 -1.37 5.17
CA GLU A 86 10.30 -1.60 4.10
C GLU A 86 9.93 -0.90 2.78
N SER A 87 8.77 -0.24 2.70
CA SER A 87 8.28 0.38 1.47
C SER A 87 9.28 1.37 0.85
N ILE A 88 9.49 1.27 -0.46
CA ILE A 88 10.39 2.13 -1.23
C ILE A 88 9.54 3.20 -1.94
N VAL A 89 9.28 4.30 -1.25
CA VAL A 89 8.36 5.36 -1.69
C VAL A 89 9.04 6.74 -1.62
N PRO A 90 8.41 7.82 -2.13
CA PRO A 90 8.87 9.19 -1.87
C PRO A 90 8.84 9.52 -0.37
N THR A 91 9.24 10.75 -0.03
CA THR A 91 9.31 11.23 1.35
C THR A 91 8.08 10.86 2.17
N ARG A 92 8.31 10.25 3.33
CA ARG A 92 7.30 9.85 4.31
C ARG A 92 7.14 10.94 5.36
N HIS A 93 6.06 11.69 5.34
CA HIS A 93 5.75 12.72 6.34
C HIS A 93 4.74 12.22 7.37
N ARG A 94 5.21 11.94 8.60
CA ARG A 94 4.37 11.44 9.70
C ARG A 94 3.58 10.18 9.34
N CYS A 95 4.20 9.29 8.57
CA CYS A 95 3.64 7.97 8.28
C CYS A 95 3.96 6.99 9.39
N GLN A 96 3.13 5.96 9.50
CA GLN A 96 3.39 4.79 10.33
C GLN A 96 3.69 3.57 9.46
N PRO A 97 4.42 2.59 10.00
CA PRO A 97 5.28 2.71 11.16
C PRO A 97 6.47 3.65 10.87
N ALA A 98 6.86 4.49 11.84
CA ALA A 98 7.99 5.42 11.71
C ALA A 98 9.37 4.78 11.96
N SER A 99 9.39 3.60 12.59
CA SER A 99 10.60 2.85 12.94
C SER A 99 10.38 1.33 12.89
N ALA A 100 11.46 0.56 12.89
CA ALA A 100 11.38 -0.91 12.91
C ALA A 100 10.78 -1.48 14.23
N SER A 101 10.89 -0.75 15.35
CA SER A 101 10.23 -1.12 16.59
C SER A 101 8.73 -0.83 16.54
N ASP A 102 8.32 0.26 15.88
CA ASP A 102 6.92 0.57 15.64
C ASP A 102 6.29 -0.41 14.66
N ALA A 103 7.02 -0.86 13.64
CA ALA A 103 6.54 -1.83 12.66
C ALA A 103 6.07 -3.15 13.29
N ARG A 104 6.64 -3.50 14.46
CA ARG A 104 6.24 -4.70 15.23
C ARG A 104 4.99 -4.51 16.08
N ARG A 105 4.57 -3.26 16.33
CA ARG A 105 3.51 -2.91 17.29
C ARG A 105 2.32 -2.21 16.65
N ILE A 106 2.56 -1.49 15.57
CA ILE A 106 1.58 -0.64 14.88
C ILE A 106 1.33 -1.23 13.50
N ALA A 107 0.31 -2.08 13.41
CA ALA A 107 -0.19 -2.64 12.16
C ALA A 107 -1.73 -2.55 12.13
N PRO A 108 -2.34 -2.28 10.97
CA PRO A 108 -3.77 -2.38 10.77
C PRO A 108 -4.27 -3.78 11.15
N ARG A 109 -5.38 -3.87 11.88
CA ARG A 109 -6.00 -5.15 12.25
C ARG A 109 -7.45 -5.12 11.77
N PHE A 110 -7.71 -5.78 10.67
CA PHE A 110 -9.07 -5.87 10.14
C PHE A 110 -9.80 -7.07 10.76
N THR A 111 -11.08 -6.88 11.09
CA THR A 111 -11.96 -7.96 11.54
C THR A 111 -12.18 -8.99 10.42
N SER A 112 -12.32 -8.52 9.18
CA SER A 112 -12.32 -9.36 7.99
C SER A 112 -11.80 -8.61 6.77
N LEU A 113 -10.98 -9.28 5.96
CA LEU A 113 -10.61 -8.85 4.60
C LEU A 113 -11.30 -9.67 3.52
N ARG A 114 -12.18 -10.61 3.90
CA ARG A 114 -12.90 -11.44 2.95
C ARG A 114 -14.11 -10.68 2.42
N TYR A 115 -14.08 -10.34 1.14
CA TYR A 115 -15.22 -9.73 0.46
C TYR A 115 -16.51 -10.54 0.67
N GLY A 116 -17.63 -9.84 0.87
CA GLY A 116 -18.94 -10.44 1.11
C GLY A 116 -19.21 -10.86 2.57
N THR A 117 -18.25 -10.68 3.49
CA THR A 117 -18.52 -10.85 4.93
C THR A 117 -19.04 -9.56 5.56
N PRO A 118 -19.91 -9.61 6.60
CA PRO A 118 -20.46 -8.40 7.21
C PRO A 118 -19.41 -7.44 7.80
N ALA A 119 -18.27 -7.98 8.25
CA ALA A 119 -17.17 -7.21 8.82
C ALA A 119 -16.08 -6.85 7.80
N TYR A 120 -16.36 -6.98 6.50
CA TYR A 120 -15.40 -6.69 5.43
C TYR A 120 -14.89 -5.25 5.51
N GLY A 121 -13.58 -5.09 5.63
CA GLY A 121 -12.92 -3.78 5.70
C GLY A 121 -13.09 -3.07 7.06
N GLN A 122 -13.72 -3.71 8.05
CA GLN A 122 -13.83 -3.15 9.39
C GLN A 122 -12.47 -3.22 10.11
N LEU A 123 -11.89 -2.05 10.38
CA LEU A 123 -10.64 -1.86 11.12
C LEU A 123 -10.87 -1.77 12.64
#